data_AF-A0A1G7TDL0-F1
#
_entry.id   AF-A0A1G7TDL0-F1
#
_cell.length_a   1.000
_cell.length_b   1.000
_cell.length_c   1.000
_cell.angle_alpha   90.00
_cell.angle_beta   90.00
_cell.angle_gamma   90.00
#
_symmetry.space_group_name_H-M   'P 1'
#
loop_
_entity.id
_entity.type
_entity.pdbx_description
1 polymer ?
#
loop_
_entity_poly.entity_id
_entity_poly.type
_entity_poly.pdbx_seq_one_letter_code
_entity_poly.pdbx_strand_id
1 'polypeptide(L)' 'MHALATRITGGAAALRESVSARLSAEFSTVPNATVARCVTDVCACAQHLGVRTTPEVIERIAREHLLALVNSAPPPRGPR' A
#
# COMPACT_ATOMS: atom_id res chain seq x y z
N MET A 1 21.15 33.00 -1.70
CA MET A 1 20.89 32.00 -0.65
C MET A 1 19.40 31.69 -0.58
N HIS A 2 18.86 30.86 -1.47
CA HIS A 2 17.58 30.16 -1.29
C HIS A 2 17.69 28.81 -1.99
N ALA A 3 17.78 27.75 -1.21
CA ALA A 3 17.94 26.38 -1.67
C ALA A 3 16.61 25.81 -2.17
N LEU A 4 16.68 25.01 -3.24
CA LEU A 4 15.57 24.34 -3.91
C LEU A 4 14.71 23.52 -2.94
N ALA A 5 13.43 23.86 -2.85
CA ALA A 5 12.39 22.94 -2.41
C ALA A 5 11.55 22.53 -3.61
N THR A 6 11.06 21.28 -3.60
CA THR A 6 10.03 20.71 -4.48
C THR A 6 10.50 19.83 -5.64
N ARG A 7 11.00 18.62 -5.32
CA ARG A 7 10.75 17.40 -6.14
C ARG A 7 10.62 16.09 -5.32
N ILE A 8 10.23 16.16 -4.04
CA ILE A 8 10.14 14.96 -3.19
C ILE A 8 8.78 14.24 -3.37
N THR A 9 7.71 14.96 -3.74
CA THR A 9 6.36 14.38 -3.87
C THR A 9 6.21 13.38 -5.02
N GLY A 10 6.96 13.57 -6.11
CA GLY A 10 6.88 12.70 -7.29
C GLY A 10 7.41 11.28 -7.05
N GLY A 11 8.45 11.13 -6.24
CA GLY A 11 9.03 9.82 -5.92
C GLY A 11 8.08 8.95 -5.07
N ALA A 12 7.35 9.58 -4.15
CA ALA A 12 6.37 8.87 -3.31
C ALA A 12 5.12 8.45 -4.09
N ALA A 13 4.71 9.21 -5.11
CA ALA A 13 3.61 8.80 -6.01
C ALA A 13 4.03 7.62 -6.89
N ALA A 14 5.19 7.72 -7.56
CA ALA A 14 5.71 6.65 -8.42
C ALA A 14 5.97 5.35 -7.65
N LEU A 15 6.49 5.43 -6.42
CA LEU A 15 6.63 4.28 -5.53
C LEU A 15 5.29 3.63 -5.26
N ARG A 16 4.28 4.41 -4.84
CA ARG A 16 2.96 3.87 -4.52
C ARG A 16 2.29 3.23 -5.74
N GLU A 17 2.41 3.83 -6.92
CA GLU A 17 1.88 3.28 -8.17
C GLU A 17 2.53 1.94 -8.53
N SER A 18 3.87 1.88 -8.51
CA SER A 18 4.62 0.64 -8.80
C SER A 18 4.28 -0.48 -7.82
N VAL A 19 4.27 -0.18 -6.52
CA VAL A 19 3.91 -1.14 -5.47
C VAL A 19 2.45 -1.59 -5.61
N SER A 20 1.53 -0.66 -5.86
CA SER A 20 0.11 -0.99 -6.05
C SER A 20 -0.10 -1.91 -7.25
N ALA A 21 0.57 -1.65 -8.37
CA ALA A 21 0.48 -2.49 -9.56
C ALA A 21 0.95 -3.93 -9.30
N ARG A 22 2.09 -4.10 -8.60
CA ARG A 22 2.62 -5.43 -8.24
C ARG A 22 1.68 -6.18 -7.30
N LEU A 23 1.19 -5.51 -6.26
CA LEU A 23 0.27 -6.13 -5.30
C LEU A 23 -1.12 -6.40 -5.90
N SER A 24 -1.62 -5.56 -6.80
CA SER A 24 -2.88 -5.83 -7.50
C SER A 24 -2.81 -7.07 -8.39
N ALA A 25 -1.67 -7.31 -9.03
CA ALA A 25 -1.46 -8.54 -9.81
C ALA A 25 -1.43 -9.79 -8.91
N GLU A 26 -0.82 -9.68 -7.73
CA GLU A 26 -0.72 -10.79 -6.77
C GLU A 26 -2.05 -11.08 -6.05
N PHE A 27 -2.73 -10.04 -5.58
CA PHE A 27 -3.99 -10.12 -4.85
C PHE A 27 -5.18 -9.85 -5.78
N SER A 28 -5.28 -10.60 -6.87
CA SER A 28 -6.29 -10.39 -7.93
C SER A 28 -7.75 -10.53 -7.46
N THR A 29 -7.98 -11.16 -6.31
CA THR A 29 -9.31 -11.27 -5.67
C THR A 29 -9.68 -10.05 -4.82
N VAL A 30 -8.73 -9.18 -4.52
CA VAL A 30 -8.93 -7.94 -3.77
C VAL A 30 -9.13 -6.78 -4.76
N PRO A 31 -10.14 -5.91 -4.58
CA PRO A 31 -10.32 -4.77 -5.47
C PRO A 31 -9.08 -3.86 -5.51
N ASN A 32 -8.68 -3.43 -6.72
CA ASN A 32 -7.50 -2.56 -6.92
C ASN A 32 -7.55 -1.28 -6.08
N ALA A 33 -8.74 -0.70 -5.88
CA ALA A 33 -8.91 0.47 -5.03
C ALA A 33 -8.55 0.18 -3.56
N THR A 34 -8.87 -1.02 -3.06
CA THR A 34 -8.49 -1.48 -1.72
C THR A 34 -6.99 -1.67 -1.59
N VAL A 35 -6.34 -2.25 -2.62
CA VAL A 35 -4.88 -2.39 -2.67
C VAL A 35 -4.21 -1.01 -2.65
N ALA A 36 -4.62 -0.08 -3.52
CA ALA A 36 -4.04 1.27 -3.60
C ALA A 36 -4.22 2.07 -2.30
N ARG A 37 -5.37 1.92 -1.63
CA ARG A 37 -5.61 2.51 -0.32
C ARG A 37 -4.68 1.91 0.75
N CYS A 38 -4.57 0.58 0.80
CA CYS A 38 -3.66 -0.09 1.73
C CYS A 38 -2.21 0.40 1.56
N VAL A 39 -1.71 0.50 0.33
CA VAL A 39 -0.37 1.02 0.04
C VAL A 39 -0.21 2.48 0.48
N THR A 40 -1.23 3.30 0.27
CA THR A 40 -1.23 4.72 0.72
C THR A 40 -1.18 4.81 2.25
N ASP A 41 -2.00 4.02 2.94
CA ASP A 41 -2.05 4.00 4.41
C ASP A 41 -0.72 3.50 5.00
N VAL A 42 -0.14 2.43 4.43
CA VAL A 42 1.18 1.91 4.84
C VAL A 42 2.28 2.95 4.63
N CYS A 43 2.29 3.66 3.50
CA CYS A 43 3.24 4.75 3.27
C CYS A 43 3.10 5.87 4.30
N ALA A 44 1.87 6.30 4.59
CA ALA A 44 1.61 7.35 5.58
C ALA A 44 2.06 6.91 7.00
N CYS A 45 1.73 5.68 7.39
CA CYS A 45 2.15 5.10 8.67
C CYS A 45 3.67 4.99 8.76
N ALA A 46 4.35 4.48 7.73
CA ALA A 46 5.80 4.36 7.70
C ALA A 46 6.49 5.74 7.84
N GLN A 47 6.01 6.76 7.12
CA GLN A 47 6.51 8.13 7.26
C GLN A 47 6.29 8.68 8.66
N HIS A 48 5.11 8.49 9.22
CA HIS A 48 4.77 8.95 10.56
C HIS A 48 5.68 8.31 11.63
N LEU A 49 6.03 7.03 11.46
CA LEU A 49 6.90 6.28 12.36
C LEU A 49 8.41 6.51 12.09
N GLY A 50 8.78 7.33 11.11
CA GLY A 50 10.18 7.53 10.71
C GLY A 50 10.83 6.32 10.02
N VAL A 51 10.01 5.36 9.56
CA VAL A 51 10.47 4.20 8.80
C VAL A 51 10.79 4.64 7.38
N ARG A 52 11.94 4.19 6.86
CA ARG A 52 12.35 4.48 5.48
C ARG A 52 11.36 3.87 4.49
N THR A 53 10.68 4.70 3.71
CA THR A 53 9.72 4.27 2.68
C THR A 53 10.42 3.84 1.40
N THR A 54 10.98 2.63 1.38
CA THR A 54 11.46 1.98 0.15
C THR A 54 10.38 1.06 -0.42
N PRO A 55 10.40 0.75 -1.73
CA PRO A 55 9.41 -0.15 -2.33
C PRO A 55 9.32 -1.50 -1.61
N GLU A 56 10.47 -2.06 -1.20
CA GLU A 56 10.57 -3.38 -0.57
C GLU A 56 9.93 -3.39 0.83
N VAL A 57 10.14 -2.34 1.61
CA VAL A 57 9.54 -2.21 2.95
C VAL A 57 8.03 -2.04 2.86
N ILE A 58 7.58 -1.14 1.99
CA ILE A 58 6.15 -0.87 1.78
C ILE A 58 5.43 -2.10 1.25
N GLU A 59 6.03 -2.83 0.31
CA GLU A 59 5.48 -4.07 -0.22
C GLU A 59 5.32 -5.14 0.83
N ARG A 60 6.36 -5.36 1.64
CA ARG A 60 6.31 -6.37 2.69
C ARG A 60 5.18 -6.06 3.66
N ILE A 61 5.09 -4.83 4.14
CA ILE A 61 4.04 -4.44 5.11
C ILE A 61 2.65 -4.55 4.46
N ALA A 62 2.45 -3.98 3.28
CA ALA A 62 1.16 -4.03 2.58
C ALA A 62 0.70 -5.46 2.27
N ARG A 63 1.63 -6.36 1.89
CA ARG A 63 1.35 -7.78 1.67
C ARG A 63 0.82 -8.45 2.92
N GLU A 64 1.44 -8.22 4.08
CA GLU A 64 0.93 -8.76 5.35
C GLU A 64 -0.49 -8.26 5.66
N HIS A 65 -0.77 -6.97 5.43
CA HIS A 65 -2.12 -6.41 5.60
C HIS A 65 -3.15 -7.03 4.66
N LEU A 66 -2.80 -7.21 3.38
CA LEU A 66 -3.70 -7.81 2.39
C LEU A 66 -3.92 -9.30 2.66
N LEU A 67 -2.90 -10.03 3.09
CA LEU A 67 -3.04 -11.42 3.51
C LEU A 67 -3.98 -11.54 4.72
N ALA A 68 -3.81 -10.68 5.72
CA ALA A 68 -4.71 -10.63 6.88
C ALA A 68 -6.15 -10.29 6.46
N LEU A 69 -6.35 -9.36 5.53
CA LEU A 69 -7.66 -9.01 4.98
C LEU A 69 -8.34 -10.22 4.34
N VAL A 70 -7.64 -10.94 3.46
CA VAL A 70 -8.16 -12.14 2.77
C VAL A 70 -8.52 -13.22 3.78
N ASN A 71 -7.66 -13.46 4.77
CA ASN A 71 -7.88 -14.50 5.79
C ASN A 71 -8.96 -14.14 6.82
N SER A 72 -9.28 -12.85 6.97
CA SER A 72 -10.30 -12.37 7.90
C SER A 72 -11.68 -12.20 7.26
N ALA A 73 -11.85 -12.55 5.98
CA ALA A 73 -13.13 -12.45 5.30
C ALA A 73 -14.19 -13.29 6.04
N PRO A 74 -15.29 -12.68 6.50
CA PRO A 74 -16.33 -13.43 7.19
C PRO A 74 -16.93 -14.48 6.25
N PRO A 75 -17.34 -15.65 6.76
CA PRO A 75 -17.96 -16.67 5.93
C PRO A 75 -19.21 -16.09 5.23
N PRO A 76 -19.48 -16.51 3.99
CA PRO A 76 -20.64 -16.03 3.26
C PRO A 76 -21.89 -16.28 4.09
N ARG A 77 -22.68 -15.22 4.30
CA ARG A 77 -23.97 -15.34 5.00
C ARG A 77 -24.88 -16.17 4.10
N GLY A 78 -25.17 -17.41 4.50
CA GLY A 78 -26.07 -18.31 3.78
C GLY A 78 -27.48 -17.72 3.66
N PRO A 79 -28.30 -18.22 2.72
CA PRO A 79 -29.66 -17.73 2.54
C PRO A 79 -30.44 -17.92 3.84
N ARG A 80 -31.08 -16.84 4.28
CA ARG A 80 -32.02 -16.84 5.41
C ARG A 80 -33.34 -17.45 5.00
#